data_AF-A0A2V7M5T7-F1
#
_entry.id   AF-A0A2V7M5T7-F1
#
_cell.length_a   1.000
_cell.length_b   1.000
_cell.length_c   1.000
_cell.angle_alpha   90.00
_cell.angle_beta   90.00
_cell.angle_gamma   90.00
#
_symmetry.space_group_name_H-M   'P 1'
#
loop_
_entity.id
_entity.type
_entity.pdbx_description
1 polymer ?
#
loop_
_entity_poly.entity_id
_entity_poly.type
_entity_poly.pdbx_seq_one_letter_code
_entity_poly.pdbx_strand_id
1 'polypeptide(L)' 'NSSLVHPREVFRAAIAEAAAGIIVVHNHPSGDPTPSADDRAVTRQLVDAGRLLDVPVYDHVILGGDRYVSFAEAGLL' A
#
# COMPACT_ATOMS: atom_id res chain seq x y z
N ASN A 1 -16.47 -6.79 -0.19
CA ASN A 1 -15.63 -7.67 0.63
C ASN A 1 -14.33 -6.91 0.87
N SER A 2 -14.31 -5.98 1.83
CA SER A 2 -13.07 -5.28 2.18
C SER A 2 -12.27 -6.17 3.11
N SER A 3 -11.14 -6.68 2.61
CA SER A 3 -10.11 -7.25 3.47
C SER A 3 -9.71 -6.19 4.49
N LEU A 4 -9.90 -6.48 5.78
CA LEU A 4 -9.45 -5.61 6.86
C LEU A 4 -7.91 -5.64 6.89
N VAL A 5 -7.27 -4.68 6.22
CA VAL A 5 -5.82 -4.50 6.31
C VAL A 5 -5.49 -3.77 7.60
N HIS A 6 -4.76 -4.43 8.50
CA HIS A 6 -4.30 -3.82 9.74
C HIS A 6 -2.81 -3.46 9.67
N PRO A 7 -2.41 -2.20 9.91
CA PRO A 7 -1.00 -1.81 9.88
C PRO A 7 -0.10 -2.68 10.76
N ARG A 8 -0.57 -3.08 11.96
CA ARG A 8 0.19 -3.95 12.87
C ARG A 8 0.60 -5.29 12.23
N GLU A 9 -0.20 -5.81 11.31
CA GLU A 9 0.07 -7.09 10.66
C GLU A 9 1.01 -6.89 9.46
N VAL A 10 0.81 -5.80 8.69
CA VAL A 10 1.68 -5.40 7.58
C VAL A 10 3.11 -5.12 8.06
N PHE A 11 3.26 -4.28 9.08
CA PHE A 11 4.57 -3.87 9.58
C PHE A 11 5.27 -4.92 10.45
N ARG A 12 4.57 -5.95 10.93
CA ARG A 12 5.18 -7.01 11.74
C ARG A 12 6.35 -7.67 11.01
N ALA A 13 6.17 -8.01 9.73
CA ALA A 13 7.21 -8.62 8.92
C ALA A 13 8.33 -7.62 8.61
N ALA A 14 7.97 -6.38 8.23
CA ALA A 14 8.95 -5.34 7.92
C ALA A 14 9.91 -5.08 9.10
N ILE A 15 9.37 -5.01 10.32
CA ILE A 15 10.17 -4.83 11.54
C ILE A 15 11.04 -6.07 11.80
N ALA A 16 10.49 -7.28 11.68
CA ALA A 16 11.22 -8.52 11.94
C ALA A 16 12.41 -8.70 10.98
N GLU A 17 12.27 -8.25 9.74
CA GLU A 17 13.30 -8.33 8.70
C GLU A 17 14.23 -7.10 8.67
N ALA A 18 14.11 -6.17 9.64
CA ALA A 18 14.85 -4.91 9.67
C ALA A 18 14.77 -4.13 8.33
N ALA A 19 13.59 -4.12 7.72
CA ALA A 19 13.38 -3.49 6.42
C ALA A 19 13.55 -1.96 6.51
N ALA A 20 14.23 -1.38 5.53
CA ALA A 20 14.38 0.08 5.40
C ALA A 20 13.09 0.79 4.95
N GLY A 21 12.01 0.05 4.71
CA GLY A 21 10.73 0.53 4.19
C GLY A 21 9.99 -0.56 3.43
N ILE A 22 8.79 -0.26 2.97
CA ILE A 22 7.92 -1.22 2.26
C ILE A 22 7.31 -0.61 1.00
N ILE A 23 6.94 -1.48 0.07
CA ILE A 23 6.03 -1.16 -1.04
C ILE A 23 4.81 -2.08 -0.86
N VAL A 24 3.62 -1.50 -0.96
CA VAL A 24 2.36 -2.25 -0.91
C VAL A 24 1.91 -2.55 -2.33
N VAL A 25 1.41 -3.76 -2.58
CA VAL A 25 0.90 -4.14 -3.89
C VAL A 25 -0.39 -4.93 -3.72
N HIS A 26 -1.42 -4.62 -4.50
CA HIS A 26 -2.57 -5.50 -4.67
C HIS A 26 -3.06 -5.50 -6.12
N ASN A 27 -3.87 -6.50 -6.46
CA ASN A 27 -4.43 -6.64 -7.79
C ASN A 27 -5.93 -6.32 -7.78
N HIS A 28 -6.39 -5.64 -8.84
CA HIS A 28 -7.80 -5.51 -9.18
C HIS A 28 -8.15 -6.56 -10.23
N PRO A 29 -8.93 -7.61 -9.87
CA PRO A 29 -9.32 -8.66 -10.82
C PRO A 29 -10.16 -8.15 -12.01
N SER A 30 -10.74 -6.95 -11.89
CA SER A 30 -11.44 -6.26 -12.99
C SER A 30 -10.53 -5.86 -14.15
N GLY A 31 -9.21 -5.80 -13.93
CA GLY A 31 -8.24 -5.30 -14.92
C GLY A 31 -8.15 -3.76 -14.98
N ASP A 32 -8.88 -3.04 -14.13
CA ASP A 32 -8.80 -1.58 -14.00
C ASP A 32 -8.00 -1.22 -12.73
N PRO A 33 -6.78 -0.68 -12.86
CA PRO A 33 -5.94 -0.31 -11.71
C PRO A 33 -6.34 1.02 -11.06
N THR A 34 -7.44 1.66 -11.48
CA THR A 34 -7.91 2.92 -10.89
C THR A 34 -8.13 2.77 -9.37
N PRO A 35 -7.49 3.59 -8.51
CA PRO A 35 -7.61 3.45 -7.07
C PRO A 35 -9.01 3.81 -6.55
N SER A 36 -9.60 2.91 -5.77
CA SER A 36 -10.84 3.12 -5.06
C SER A 36 -10.68 4.05 -3.85
N ALA A 37 -11.80 4.43 -3.23
CA ALA A 37 -11.77 5.19 -1.98
C ALA A 37 -11.13 4.39 -0.83
N ASP A 38 -11.37 3.08 -0.79
CA ASP A 38 -10.82 2.17 0.22
C ASP A 38 -9.30 2.02 0.05
N ASP A 39 -8.81 1.87 -1.19
CA ASP A 39 -7.36 1.82 -1.46
C ASP A 39 -6.67 3.08 -0.93
N ARG A 40 -7.25 4.26 -1.20
CA ARG A 40 -6.73 5.53 -0.70
C ARG A 40 -6.76 5.64 0.82
N ALA A 41 -7.79 5.11 1.46
CA ALA A 41 -7.92 5.12 2.92
C ALA A 41 -6.88 4.19 3.57
N VAL A 42 -6.72 2.97 3.06
CA VAL A 42 -5.72 2.00 3.52
C VAL A 42 -4.31 2.56 3.31
N THR A 43 -4.03 3.15 2.15
CA THR A 43 -2.72 3.75 1.85
C THR A 43 -2.35 4.81 2.88
N ARG A 44 -3.26 5.77 3.13
CA ARG A 44 -3.05 6.82 4.13
C ARG A 44 -2.75 6.24 5.50
N GLN A 45 -3.53 5.25 5.94
CA GLN A 45 -3.31 4.59 7.22
C GLN A 45 -1.94 3.90 7.32
N LEU A 46 -1.49 3.25 6.24
CA LEU A 46 -0.18 2.58 6.20
C LEU A 46 0.96 3.60 6.14
N VAL A 47 0.82 4.69 5.39
CA VAL A 47 1.81 5.78 5.34
C VAL A 47 1.97 6.43 6.71
N ASP A 48 0.86 6.76 7.39
CA ASP A 48 0.88 7.34 8.74
C ASP A 48 1.54 6.39 9.75
N ALA A 49 1.21 5.10 9.70
CA ALA A 49 1.81 4.09 10.56
C ALA A 49 3.31 3.91 10.26
N GLY A 50 3.70 3.86 8.99
CA GLY A 50 5.09 3.73 8.57
C GLY A 50 5.94 4.91 9.05
N ARG A 51 5.39 6.13 8.98
CA ARG A 51 6.03 7.33 9.52
C ARG A 51 6.24 7.25 11.04
N LEU A 52 5.27 6.74 11.79
CA LEU A 52 5.39 6.59 13.25
C LEU A 52 6.44 5.54 13.64
N LEU A 53 6.54 4.47 12.84
CA LEU A 53 7.43 3.33 13.08
C LEU A 53 8.85 3.52 12.51
N ASP A 54 9.09 4.62 11.80
CA ASP A 54 10.32 4.86 11.02
C ASP A 54 10.59 3.77 9.96
N VAL A 55 9.51 3.23 9.38
CA VAL A 55 9.52 2.27 8.26
C VAL A 55 8.64 2.85 7.15
N PRO A 56 9.19 3.65 6.23
CA PRO A 56 8.39 4.38 5.26
C PRO A 56 7.70 3.44 4.25
N VAL A 57 6.51 3.85 3.78
CA VAL A 57 5.85 3.25 2.61
C VAL A 57 6.33 4.02 1.39
N TYR A 58 7.14 3.38 0.54
CA TYR A 58 7.71 4.01 -0.65
C TYR A 58 6.71 4.11 -1.80
N ASP A 59 5.80 3.14 -1.91
CA ASP A 59 4.77 3.14 -2.93
C ASP A 59 3.59 2.22 -2.54
N HIS A 60 2.46 2.47 -3.18
CA HIS A 60 1.35 1.54 -3.29
C HIS A 60 1.02 1.33 -4.76
N VAL A 61 1.23 0.09 -5.25
CA VAL A 61 1.03 -0.28 -6.64
C VAL A 61 -0.23 -1.12 -6.79
N ILE A 62 -1.18 -0.64 -7.59
CA ILE A 62 -2.37 -1.40 -7.97
C ILE A 62 -2.15 -2.01 -9.35
N LEU A 63 -2.21 -3.34 -9.44
CA LEU A 63 -2.08 -4.08 -10.68
C LEU A 63 -3.46 -4.35 -11.31
N GLY A 64 -3.62 -4.10 -12.61
CA GLY A 64 -4.84 -4.35 -13.35
C GLY A 64 -4.56 -4.81 -14.78
N GLY A 65 -4.63 -6.13 -15.02
CA GLY A 65 -4.31 -6.71 -16.33
C GLY A 65 -2.83 -6.51 -16.68
N ASP A 66 -2.58 -5.87 -17.82
CA ASP A 66 -1.26 -5.44 -18.32
C ASP A 66 -0.87 -4.02 -17.90
N ARG A 67 -1.67 -3.40 -17.02
CA ARG A 67 -1.49 -2.02 -16.54
C ARG A 67 -1.31 -1.98 -15.03
N TYR A 68 -0.79 -0.86 -14.55
CA TYR A 68 -0.70 -0.57 -13.12
C TYR A 68 -0.91 0.92 -12.85
N VAL A 69 -1.18 1.25 -11.58
CA VAL A 69 -1.08 2.61 -11.05
C VAL A 69 -0.14 2.58 -9.85
N SER A 70 0.89 3.42 -9.87
CA SER A 70 1.74 3.74 -8.72
C SER A 70 1.16 4.97 -8.01
N PHE A 71 0.96 4.89 -6.70
CA PHE A 71 0.53 6.04 -5.90
C PHE A 71 1.62 7.10 -5.82
N ALA A 72 2.89 6.70 -5.77
CA ALA A 72 4.03 7.61 -5.78
C ALA A 72 4.05 8.44 -7.07
N GLU A 73 3.98 7.79 -8.24
CA GLU A 73 3.99 8.47 -9.55
C GLU A 73 2.74 9.36 -9.74
N ALA A 74 1.59 8.93 -9.22
CA ALA A 74 0.34 9.67 -9.31
C ALA A 74 0.18 10.80 -8.28
N GLY A 75 1.15 11.00 -7.37
CA GLY A 75 1.10 12.01 -6.32
C GLY A 75 0.00 11.77 -5.27
N LEU A 76 -0.24 10.50 -4.93
CA LEU A 76 -1.31 10.04 -4.04
C LEU A 76 -0.84 9.53 -2.67
N LEU A 77 0.48 9.51 -2.43
CA LEU A 77 1.09 9.15 -1.14
C LEU A 77 1.02 10.29 -0.12
#